data_AF-A0A0P9WW26-F1
#
_entry.id   AF-A0A0P9WW26-F1
#
_cell.length_a   1.000
_cell.length_b   1.000
_cell.length_c   1.000
_cell.angle_alpha   90.00
_cell.angle_beta   90.00
_cell.angle_gamma   90.00
#
_symmetry.space_group_name_H-M   'P 1'
#
loop_
_entity.id
_entity.type
_entity.pdbx_description
1 polymer ?
#
loop_
_entity_poly.entity_id
_entity_poly.type
_entity_poly.pdbx_seq_one_letter_code
_entity_poly.pdbx_strand_id
1 'polypeptide(L)'
;ATVKSVGRWTWDRYTGDRRCHRGAMQLDSSLSLTERQSLAARRTHELRHKATESKIRAACRQLQDQGKALVRSAIATLAGVSVRTVA
;
A
#
# COMPACT_ATOMS: atom_id res chain seq x y z
N ALA A 1 23.19 18.54 -4.07
CA ALA A 1 21.77 18.62 -3.62
C ALA A 1 21.32 17.32 -2.95
N THR A 2 21.40 16.18 -3.64
CA THR A 2 20.89 14.86 -3.19
C THR A 2 21.46 14.38 -1.85
N VAL A 3 22.77 14.51 -1.63
CA VAL A 3 23.39 14.04 -0.38
C VAL A 3 22.87 14.81 0.84
N LYS A 4 22.68 16.13 0.72
CA LYS A 4 22.19 16.99 1.81
C LYS A 4 20.72 16.69 2.16
N SER A 5 19.89 16.43 1.15
CA SER A 5 18.47 16.08 1.39
C SER A 5 18.33 14.69 2.01
N VAL A 6 19.09 13.70 1.52
CA VAL A 6 19.12 12.35 2.09
C VAL A 6 19.63 12.38 3.53
N GLY A 7 20.71 13.12 3.80
CA GLY A 7 21.27 13.26 5.15
C GLY A 7 20.29 13.89 6.12
N ARG A 8 19.67 15.02 5.75
CA ARG A 8 18.67 15.68 6.60
C ARG A 8 17.46 14.80 6.86
N TRP A 9 16.92 14.14 5.84
CA TRP A 9 15.79 13.23 6.02
C TRP A 9 16.14 12.07 6.94
N THR A 10 17.33 11.47 6.76
CA THR A 10 17.78 10.37 7.62
C THR A 10 17.89 10.85 9.07
N TRP A 11 18.49 12.01 9.32
CA TRP A 11 18.57 12.58 10.66
C TRP A 11 17.19 12.85 11.29
N ASP A 12 16.26 13.42 10.53
CA ASP A 12 14.95 13.85 11.04
C ASP A 12 13.93 12.70 11.15
N ARG A 13 14.09 11.62 10.38
CA ARG A 13 13.05 10.58 10.19
C ARG A 13 13.52 9.15 10.43
N TYR A 14 14.81 8.86 10.39
CA TYR A 14 15.29 7.49 10.60
C TYR A 14 15.37 7.15 12.09
N THR A 15 14.41 6.36 12.57
CA THR A 15 14.31 5.99 13.99
C THR A 15 15.03 4.69 14.33
N GLY A 16 15.78 4.09 13.41
CA GLY A 16 16.49 2.82 13.63
C GLY A 16 15.59 1.65 14.03
N ASP A 17 14.26 1.80 13.89
CA ASP A 17 13.29 0.85 14.39
C ASP A 17 13.42 -0.47 13.61
N ARG A 18 13.75 -1.54 14.35
CA ARG A 18 13.89 -2.91 13.82
C ARG A 18 12.55 -3.54 13.42
N ARG A 19 11.44 -2.79 13.44
CA ARG A 19 10.16 -3.15 12.78
C ARG A 19 10.25 -3.27 11.25
N CYS A 20 11.44 -3.42 10.68
CA CYS A 20 11.56 -4.01 9.36
C CYS A 20 11.24 -5.51 9.50
N HIS A 21 10.08 -5.94 8.99
CA HIS A 21 9.70 -7.34 8.89
C HIS A 21 10.62 -8.09 7.90
N ARG A 22 11.91 -8.22 8.23
CA ARG A 22 12.89 -8.97 7.45
C ARG A 22 12.47 -10.43 7.42
N GLY A 23 12.54 -11.05 6.24
CA GLY A 23 12.08 -12.43 6.07
C GLY A 23 10.57 -12.60 6.23
N ALA A 24 9.74 -11.55 6.07
CA ALA A 24 8.28 -11.66 6.17
C ALA A 24 7.68 -12.80 5.34
N MET A 25 8.33 -13.18 4.23
CA MET A 25 7.90 -14.25 3.34
C MET A 25 8.54 -15.61 3.62
N GLN A 26 9.55 -15.68 4.49
CA GLN A 26 10.34 -16.90 4.76
C GLN A 26 10.68 -17.68 3.49
N LEU A 27 11.09 -16.96 2.42
CA LEU A 27 11.44 -17.57 1.14
C LEU A 27 12.70 -18.41 1.31
N ASP A 28 12.77 -19.51 0.56
CA ASP A 28 13.95 -20.36 0.54
C ASP A 28 15.20 -19.57 0.12
N SER A 29 16.26 -19.76 0.90
CA SER A 29 17.59 -19.21 0.63
C SER A 29 18.20 -19.74 -0.66
N SER A 30 17.78 -20.92 -1.13
CA SER A 30 18.26 -21.54 -2.36
C SER A 30 17.82 -20.79 -3.63
N LEU A 31 16.74 -20.01 -3.55
CA LEU A 31 16.23 -19.21 -4.67
C LEU A 31 17.24 -18.15 -5.10
N SER A 32 17.21 -17.77 -6.37
CA SER A 32 17.99 -16.61 -6.83
C SER A 32 17.44 -15.31 -6.24
N LEU A 33 18.28 -14.27 -6.21
CA LEU A 33 17.85 -12.94 -5.75
C LEU A 33 16.68 -12.41 -6.58
N THR A 34 16.72 -12.59 -7.90
CA THR A 34 15.69 -12.15 -8.84
C THR A 34 14.35 -12.82 -8.56
N GLU A 35 14.33 -14.13 -8.32
CA GLU A 35 13.10 -14.86 -7.99
C GLU A 35 12.51 -14.39 -6.66
N ARG A 36 13.35 -14.22 -5.63
CA ARG A 36 12.90 -13.67 -4.35
C ARG A 36 12.31 -12.26 -4.50
N GLN A 37 12.94 -11.41 -5.30
CA GLN A 37 12.44 -10.05 -5.57
C GLN A 37 11.11 -10.08 -6.32
N SER A 38 10.94 -10.95 -7.32
CA SER A 38 9.67 -11.14 -8.04
C SER A 38 8.55 -11.63 -7.13
N LEU A 39 8.82 -12.61 -6.26
CA LEU A 39 7.87 -13.10 -5.28
C LEU A 39 7.47 -12.00 -4.27
N ALA A 40 8.44 -11.23 -3.79
CA ALA A 40 8.19 -10.09 -2.92
C ALA A 40 7.37 -9.00 -3.59
N ALA A 41 7.67 -8.67 -4.85
CA ALA A 41 6.89 -7.73 -5.64
C ALA A 41 5.43 -8.20 -5.78
N ARG A 42 5.21 -9.47 -6.11
CA ARG A 42 3.87 -10.06 -6.20
C ARG A 42 3.10 -9.95 -4.89
N ARG A 43 3.71 -10.35 -3.76
CA ARG A 43 3.07 -10.23 -2.44
C ARG A 43 2.72 -8.77 -2.11
N THR A 44 3.64 -7.84 -2.28
CA THR A 44 3.38 -6.43 -1.96
C THR A 44 2.30 -5.83 -2.87
N HIS A 45 2.21 -6.29 -4.12
CA HIS A 45 1.14 -5.94 -5.04
C HIS A 45 -0.21 -6.46 -4.55
N GLU A 46 -0.30 -7.74 -4.18
CA GLU A 46 -1.52 -8.33 -3.61
C GLU A 46 -1.98 -7.61 -2.33
N LEU A 47 -1.05 -7.28 -1.43
CA LEU A 47 -1.35 -6.52 -0.22
C LEU A 47 -1.89 -5.12 -0.54
N ARG A 48 -1.30 -4.42 -1.51
CA ARG A 48 -1.79 -3.11 -1.97
C ARG A 48 -3.18 -3.23 -2.60
N HIS A 49 -3.43 -4.28 -3.38
CA HIS A 49 -4.74 -4.56 -3.96
C HIS A 49 -5.79 -4.78 -2.87
N LYS A 50 -5.52 -5.67 -1.91
CA LYS A 50 -6.43 -5.94 -0.77
C LYS A 50 -6.71 -4.69 0.07
N ALA A 51 -5.68 -3.88 0.33
CA ALA A 51 -5.84 -2.63 1.07
C ALA A 51 -6.72 -1.63 0.30
N THR A 52 -6.53 -1.53 -1.02
CA THR A 52 -7.34 -0.66 -1.89
C THR A 52 -8.79 -1.13 -1.93
N GLU A 53 -9.00 -2.43 -2.13
CA GLU A 53 -10.33 -3.06 -2.10
C GLU A 53 -11.04 -2.83 -0.76
N SER A 54 -10.34 -2.98 0.37
CA SER A 54 -10.90 -2.72 1.69
C SER A 54 -11.35 -1.27 1.86
N LYS A 55 -10.59 -0.29 1.34
CA LYS A 55 -10.98 1.13 1.37
C LYS A 55 -12.23 1.39 0.54
N ILE A 56 -12.30 0.81 -0.67
CA ILE A 56 -13.46 0.94 -1.55
C ILE A 56 -14.70 0.34 -0.88
N ARG A 57 -14.60 -0.87 -0.32
CA ARG A 57 -15.71 -1.52 0.41
C ARG A 57 -16.18 -0.69 1.61
N ALA A 58 -15.25 -0.13 2.39
CA ALA A 58 -15.59 0.73 3.51
C ALA A 58 -16.31 2.01 3.06
N ALA A 59 -15.84 2.64 1.98
CA ALA A 59 -16.49 3.82 1.38
C ALA A 59 -17.90 3.50 0.89
N CYS A 60 -18.11 2.35 0.24
CA CYS A 60 -19.45 1.93 -0.18
C CYS A 60 -20.41 1.77 1.02
N ARG A 61 -19.97 1.09 2.09
CA ARG A 61 -20.79 0.94 3.31
C ARG A 61 -21.15 2.30 3.91
N GLN A 62 -20.17 3.18 4.04
CA GLN A 62 -20.40 4.51 4.59
C GLN A 62 -21.37 5.35 3.73
N LEU A 63 -21.38 5.19 2.40
CA LEU A 63 -22.36 5.86 1.54
C LEU A 63 -23.77 5.26 1.69
N GLN A 64 -23.87 3.94 1.82
CA GLN A 64 -25.13 3.25 2.08
C GLN A 64 -25.74 3.66 3.42
N ASP A 65 -24.92 3.73 4.47
CA ASP A 65 -25.34 4.17 5.81
C ASP A 65 -25.86 5.62 5.79
N GLN A 66 -25.37 6.45 4.86
CA GLN A 66 -25.82 7.82 4.65
C GLN A 66 -27.05 7.93 3.72
N GLY A 67 -27.56 6.82 3.18
CA GLY A 67 -28.64 6.82 2.20
C GLY A 67 -28.27 7.46 0.86
N LYS A 68 -26.97 7.60 0.56
CA LYS A 68 -26.49 8.25 -0.66
C LYS A 68 -26.29 7.24 -1.78
N ALA A 69 -26.48 7.71 -3.02
CA ALA A 69 -26.22 6.89 -4.19
C ALA A 69 -24.74 6.47 -4.29
N LEU A 70 -24.51 5.22 -4.66
CA LEU A 70 -23.17 4.65 -4.89
C LEU A 70 -22.59 5.10 -6.23
N VAL A 71 -22.17 6.37 -6.28
CA VAL A 71 -21.54 6.96 -7.46
C VAL A 71 -20.03 6.76 -7.40
N ARG A 72 -19.41 6.35 -8.52
CA ARG A 72 -17.95 6.09 -8.61
C ARG A 72 -17.09 7.25 -8.13
N SER A 73 -17.48 8.49 -8.43
CA SER A 73 -16.77 9.69 -7.96
C SER A 73 -16.86 9.85 -6.45
N ALA A 74 -18.04 9.68 -5.85
CA ALA A 74 -18.23 9.76 -4.41
C ALA A 74 -17.44 8.68 -3.66
N ILE A 75 -17.45 7.45 -4.18
CA ILE A 75 -16.66 6.33 -3.62
C ILE A 75 -15.16 6.64 -3.69
N ALA A 76 -14.68 7.13 -4.84
CA ALA A 76 -13.27 7.47 -5.03
C ALA A 76 -12.80 8.57 -4.06
N THR A 77 -13.60 9.64 -3.93
CA THR A 77 -13.33 10.74 -2.98
C THR A 77 -13.28 10.23 -1.54
N LEU A 78 -14.24 9.39 -1.15
CA LEU A 78 -14.33 8.88 0.22
C LEU A 78 -13.24 7.85 0.55
N ALA A 79 -12.89 6.98 -0.40
CA ALA A 79 -11.82 6.00 -0.25
C ALA A 79 -10.40 6.60 -0.40
N GLY A 80 -10.28 7.84 -0.88
CA GLY A 80 -9.00 8.49 -1.13
C GLY A 80 -8.22 7.85 -2.28
N VAL A 81 -8.91 7.40 -3.32
CA VAL A 81 -8.32 6.75 -4.51
C VAL A 81 -8.80 7.44 -5.79
N SER A 82 -8.14 7.17 -6.92
CA SER A 82 -8.60 7.73 -8.21
C SER A 82 -9.89 7.04 -8.69
N VAL A 83 -10.73 7.75 -9.45
CA VAL A 83 -11.96 7.17 -10.04
C VAL A 83 -11.67 5.99 -10.98
N ARG A 84 -10.49 5.97 -11.63
CA ARG A 84 -10.01 4.86 -12.46
C ARG A 84 -9.76 3.59 -11.66
N THR A 85 -9.38 3.74 -10.39
CA THR A 85 -9.11 2.63 -9.47
C THR A 85 -10.39 1.95 -8.97
N VAL A 86 -11.54 2.62 -9.05
CA VAL A 86 -12.87 2.10 -8.63
C VAL A 86 -13.57 1.32 -9.75
N ALA A 87 -12.95 1.15 -10.92
CA ALA A 87 -13.56 0.58 -12.13
C ALA A 87 -14.03 -0.87 -11.95
#